data_AF-A0A7C1TM15-F1
#
_entry.id   AF-A0A7C1TM15-F1
#
_cell.length_a   1.000
_cell.length_b   1.000
_cell.length_c   1.000
_cell.angle_alpha   90.00
_cell.angle_beta   90.00
_cell.angle_gamma   90.00
#
_symmetry.space_group_name_H-M   'P 1'
#
loop_
_entity.id
_entity.type
_entity.pdbx_description
1 polymer ?
#
loop_
_entity_poly.entity_id
_entity_poly.type
_entity_poly.pdbx_seq_one_letter_code
_entity_poly.pdbx_strand_id
1 'polypeptide(L)'
;MRRVKQHLAYGVVGLVFGGVLTRIGFADYDELHKMFIFADLRMLYTFAGSVALTMVVYFLLNRRIPPQHKIIQPGTIPGSMLFGFGWAITGACPSLVFVQLGMGALPAVLTGIGIFAGVWLY
;
A
#
# COMPACT_ATOMS: atom_id res chain seq x y z
N MET A 1 22.34 -20.31 -3.49
CA MET A 1 22.48 -19.36 -2.35
C MET A 1 21.91 -17.94 -2.58
N ARG A 2 22.02 -17.32 -3.78
CA ARG A 2 21.49 -15.95 -4.00
C ARG A 2 19.97 -15.80 -3.79
N ARG A 3 19.15 -16.75 -4.27
CA ARG A 3 17.68 -16.71 -4.09
C ARG A 3 17.23 -16.70 -2.63
N VAL A 4 17.82 -17.55 -1.78
CA VAL A 4 17.47 -17.62 -0.34
C VAL A 4 17.80 -16.30 0.38
N LYS A 5 18.95 -15.69 0.08
CA LYS A 5 19.31 -14.36 0.63
C LYS A 5 18.34 -13.27 0.17
N GLN A 6 17.85 -13.31 -1.06
CA GLN A 6 16.86 -12.36 -1.57
C GLN A 6 15.50 -12.53 -0.88
N HIS A 7 15.01 -13.76 -0.72
CA HIS A 7 13.76 -14.01 0.01
C HIS A 7 13.83 -13.58 1.47
N LEU A 8 14.97 -13.82 2.15
CA LEU A 8 15.22 -13.31 3.50
C LEU A 8 15.24 -11.77 3.54
N ALA A 9 15.91 -11.13 2.59
CA ALA A 9 15.93 -9.67 2.50
C ALA A 9 14.52 -9.08 2.30
N TYR A 10 13.71 -9.67 1.43
CA TYR A 10 12.32 -9.24 1.23
C TYR A 10 11.45 -9.48 2.46
N GLY A 11 11.64 -10.60 3.17
CA GLY A 11 10.95 -10.86 4.43
C GLY A 11 11.27 -9.83 5.50
N VAL A 12 12.54 -9.46 5.67
CA VAL A 12 12.96 -8.42 6.61
C VAL A 12 12.39 -7.05 6.22
N VAL A 13 12.45 -6.68 4.94
CA VAL A 13 11.84 -5.42 4.46
C VAL A 13 10.34 -5.41 4.71
N GLY A 14 9.64 -6.52 4.45
CA GLY A 14 8.21 -6.66 4.72
C GLY A 14 7.87 -6.52 6.20
N LEU A 15 8.66 -7.12 7.10
CA LEU A 15 8.50 -6.99 8.55
C LEU A 15 8.72 -5.55 9.03
N VAL A 16 9.77 -4.89 8.55
CA VAL A 16 10.03 -3.49 8.88
C VAL A 16 8.91 -2.60 8.37
N PHE A 17 8.46 -2.81 7.13
CA PHE A 17 7.36 -2.05 6.54
C PHE A 17 6.05 -2.23 7.31
N GLY A 18 5.67 -3.47 7.64
CA GLY A 18 4.48 -3.75 8.47
C GLY A 18 4.60 -3.16 9.87
N GLY A 19 5.78 -3.25 10.50
CA GLY A 19 6.05 -2.64 11.80
C GLY A 19 5.92 -1.11 11.79
N VAL A 20 6.38 -0.44 10.73
CA VAL A 20 6.20 1.00 10.57
C VAL A 20 4.72 1.36 10.37
N LEU A 21 4.00 0.62 9.52
CA LEU A 21 2.59 0.89 9.24
C LEU A 21 1.68 0.74 10.46
N THR A 22 1.91 -0.31 11.27
CA THR A 22 1.19 -0.50 12.54
C THR A 22 1.46 0.65 13.52
N ARG A 23 2.70 1.14 13.62
CA ARG A 23 3.06 2.24 14.51
C ARG A 23 2.51 3.60 14.10
N ILE A 24 2.33 3.83 12.79
CA ILE A 24 1.71 5.06 12.29
C ILE A 24 0.19 5.04 12.48
N GLY A 25 -0.41 3.86 12.68
CA GLY A 25 -1.86 3.71 12.89
C GLY A 25 -2.65 3.64 11.58
N PHE A 26 -1.99 3.45 10.43
CA PHE A 26 -2.68 3.36 9.13
C PHE A 26 -3.62 2.15 9.04
N ALA A 27 -3.46 1.17 9.92
CA ALA A 27 -4.31 0.00 10.02
C ALA A 27 -5.68 0.30 10.65
N ASP A 28 -5.80 1.39 11.43
CA ASP A 28 -7.02 1.77 12.13
C ASP A 28 -7.91 2.68 11.28
N TYR A 29 -9.19 2.28 11.18
CA TYR A 29 -10.19 3.00 10.40
C TYR A 29 -10.50 4.38 10.95
N ASP A 30 -10.56 4.53 12.27
CA ASP A 30 -10.85 5.81 12.93
C ASP A 30 -9.77 6.86 12.64
N GLU A 31 -8.50 6.45 12.59
CA GLU A 31 -7.38 7.36 12.35
C GLU A 31 -7.34 7.80 10.88
N LEU A 32 -7.62 6.88 9.95
CA LEU A 32 -7.82 7.20 8.53
C LEU A 32 -8.99 8.15 8.32
N HIS A 33 -10.10 7.95 9.02
CA HIS A 33 -11.28 8.81 8.92
C HIS A 33 -10.98 10.25 9.40
N LYS A 34 -10.26 10.39 10.51
CA LYS A 34 -9.79 11.71 11.02
C LYS A 34 -8.87 12.42 10.04
N MET A 35 -8.06 11.67 9.28
CA MET A 35 -7.22 12.23 8.23
C MET A 35 -8.06 12.86 7.12
N PHE A 36 -9.15 12.20 6.68
CA PHE A 36 -10.03 12.72 5.63
C PHE A 36 -10.92 13.89 6.07
N ILE A 37 -11.28 13.93 7.34
CA ILE A 37 -12.03 15.05 7.94
C ILE A 37 -11.11 16.22 8.31
N PHE A 38 -9.79 16.08 8.07
CA PHE A 38 -8.76 17.07 8.46
C PHE A 38 -8.75 17.39 9.96
N ALA A 39 -9.23 16.47 10.79
CA ALA A 39 -9.21 16.60 12.25
C ALA A 39 -7.80 16.32 12.82
N ASP A 40 -7.05 15.41 12.18
CA ASP A 40 -5.66 15.13 12.50
C ASP A 40 -4.79 15.23 11.23
N LEU A 41 -3.86 16.19 11.23
CA LEU A 41 -2.97 16.45 10.08
C LEU A 41 -1.66 15.65 10.15
N ARG A 42 -1.37 14.98 11.28
CA ARG A 42 -0.11 14.25 11.48
C ARG A 42 0.03 13.15 10.44
N MET A 43 -1.02 12.33 10.28
CA MET A 43 -1.00 11.23 9.33
C MET A 43 -0.90 11.73 7.89
N LEU A 44 -1.61 12.83 7.56
CA LEU A 44 -1.55 13.47 6.24
C LEU A 44 -0.14 13.99 5.90
N TYR A 45 0.53 14.67 6.83
CA TYR A 45 1.90 15.13 6.61
C TYR A 45 2.90 13.98 6.49
N THR A 46 2.74 12.90 7.26
CA THR A 46 3.61 11.72 7.12
C THR A 46 3.44 11.05 5.75
N PHE A 47 2.20 10.95 5.25
CA PHE A 47 1.93 10.41 3.92
C PHE A 47 2.50 11.32 2.82
N ALA A 48 2.17 12.62 2.84
CA ALA A 48 2.68 13.58 1.86
C ALA A 48 4.21 13.67 1.86
N GLY A 49 4.83 13.66 3.04
CA GLY A 49 6.28 13.64 3.21
C GLY A 49 6.91 12.38 2.63
N SER A 50 6.30 11.20 2.84
CA SER A 50 6.78 9.94 2.27
C SER A 50 6.72 9.94 0.73
N VAL A 51 5.66 10.48 0.14
CA VAL A 51 5.49 10.61 -1.32
C VAL A 51 6.54 11.57 -1.89
N ALA A 52 6.70 12.74 -1.26
CA ALA A 52 7.68 13.73 -1.68
C ALA A 52 9.11 13.17 -1.59
N LEU A 53 9.45 12.48 -0.49
CA LEU A 53 10.76 11.84 -0.33
C LEU A 53 10.99 10.79 -1.42
N THR A 54 10.00 9.95 -1.70
CA THR A 54 10.09 8.92 -2.75
C THR A 54 10.30 9.55 -4.12
N MET A 55 9.60 10.66 -4.42
CA MET A 55 9.75 11.40 -5.66
C MET A 55 11.16 11.99 -5.81
N VAL A 56 11.72 12.58 -4.74
CA VAL A 56 13.10 13.10 -4.73
C VAL A 56 14.12 11.98 -4.92
N VAL A 57 13.97 10.87 -4.19
CA VAL A 57 14.85 9.70 -4.32
C VAL A 57 14.82 9.15 -5.75
N TYR A 58 13.62 8.99 -6.33
CA TYR A 58 13.48 8.50 -7.69
C TYR A 58 14.09 9.46 -8.72
N PHE A 59 13.91 10.76 -8.54
CA PHE A 59 14.52 11.79 -9.38
C PHE A 59 16.06 11.71 -9.35
N LEU A 60 16.66 11.53 -8.18
CA LEU A 60 18.11 11.38 -8.02
C LEU A 60 18.63 10.06 -8.62
N LEU A 61 17.85 8.98 -8.51
CA LEU A 61 18.21 7.66 -9.05
C LEU A 61 17.81 7.43 -10.51
N ASN A 62 17.15 8.41 -11.14
CA ASN A 62 16.64 8.31 -12.51
C ASN A 62 17.72 7.93 -13.54
N ARG A 63 19.00 8.22 -13.27
CA ARG A 63 20.13 7.84 -14.15
C ARG A 63 20.67 6.42 -13.93
N ARG A 64 20.34 5.78 -12.81
CA ARG A 64 20.84 4.45 -12.42
C ARG A 64 19.81 3.34 -12.67
N ILE A 65 18.53 3.69 -12.78
CA ILE A 65 17.43 2.74 -12.95
C ILE A 65 17.04 2.73 -14.45
N PRO A 66 17.10 1.59 -15.15
CA PRO A 66 16.65 1.53 -16.53
C PRO A 66 15.15 1.85 -16.59
N PRO A 67 14.70 2.71 -17.53
CA PRO A 67 13.31 3.08 -17.65
C PRO A 67 12.46 1.83 -17.94
N GLN A 68 11.63 1.46 -16.96
CA GLN A 68 10.62 0.42 -17.13
C GLN A 68 9.48 1.02 -17.96
N HIS A 69 9.32 0.56 -19.20
CA HIS A 69 8.24 1.03 -20.07
C HIS A 69 6.92 0.44 -19.56
N LYS A 70 6.13 1.25 -18.85
CA LYS A 70 4.77 0.87 -18.47
C LYS A 70 3.88 1.02 -19.71
N ILE A 71 3.45 -0.11 -20.27
CA ILE A 71 2.49 -0.13 -21.37
C ILE A 71 1.13 0.29 -20.82
N ILE A 72 0.68 1.50 -21.17
CA ILE A 72 -0.65 1.97 -20.79
C ILE A 72 -1.65 1.27 -21.72
N GLN A 73 -2.37 0.29 -21.19
CA GLN A 73 -3.45 -0.39 -21.90
C GLN A 73 -4.76 0.38 -21.70
N PRO A 74 -5.71 0.32 -22.64
CA PRO A 74 -7.01 1.01 -22.51
C PRO A 74 -7.80 0.56 -21.27
N GLY A 75 -7.57 -0.66 -20.78
CA GLY A 75 -8.15 -1.17 -19.52
C GLY A 75 -7.56 -0.55 -18.24
N THR A 76 -6.47 0.22 -18.31
CA THR A 76 -5.80 0.79 -17.14
C THR A 76 -6.68 1.82 -16.43
N ILE A 77 -7.39 2.66 -17.20
CA ILE A 77 -8.26 3.70 -16.66
C ILE A 77 -9.43 3.10 -15.87
N PRO A 78 -10.29 2.23 -16.46
CA PRO A 78 -11.40 1.64 -15.72
C PRO A 78 -10.92 0.76 -14.55
N GLY A 79 -9.81 0.03 -14.71
CA GLY A 79 -9.23 -0.76 -13.62
C GLY A 79 -8.74 0.09 -12.45
N SER A 80 -8.05 1.21 -12.73
CA SER A 80 -7.58 2.13 -11.68
C SER A 80 -8.71 2.83 -10.94
N MET A 81 -9.79 3.18 -11.65
CA MET A 81 -10.99 3.74 -11.04
C MET A 81 -11.68 2.73 -10.13
N LEU A 82 -11.90 1.50 -10.60
CA LEU A 82 -12.54 0.44 -9.80
C LEU A 82 -11.72 0.13 -8.54
N PHE A 83 -10.39 0.06 -8.67
CA PHE A 83 -9.49 -0.12 -7.54
C PHE A 83 -9.55 1.05 -6.55
N GLY A 84 -9.58 2.29 -7.04
CA GLY A 84 -9.70 3.49 -6.20
C GLY A 84 -11.02 3.55 -5.45
N PHE A 85 -12.14 3.24 -6.10
CA PHE A 85 -13.45 3.14 -5.44
C PHE A 85 -13.48 2.03 -4.39
N GLY A 86 -12.89 0.86 -4.70
CA GLY A 86 -12.75 -0.23 -3.75
C GLY A 86 -11.97 0.17 -2.50
N TRP A 87 -10.88 0.91 -2.67
CA TRP A 87 -10.11 1.47 -1.56
C TRP A 87 -10.89 2.50 -0.74
N ALA A 88 -11.64 3.40 -1.40
CA ALA A 88 -12.44 4.42 -0.73
C ALA A 88 -13.57 3.81 0.14
N ILE A 89 -14.18 2.72 -0.32
CA ILE A 89 -15.24 2.03 0.40
C ILE A 89 -14.67 1.19 1.56
N THR A 90 -13.60 0.44 1.29
CA THR A 90 -13.06 -0.53 2.26
C THR A 90 -12.03 0.07 3.21
N GLY A 91 -11.56 1.30 2.95
CA GLY A 91 -10.49 1.98 3.71
C GLY A 91 -9.17 1.21 3.78
N ALA A 92 -8.98 0.17 2.97
CA ALA A 92 -7.85 -0.74 3.04
C ALA A 92 -7.22 -0.93 1.65
N CYS A 93 -5.91 -0.72 1.56
CA CYS A 93 -5.12 -1.06 0.37
C CYS A 93 -4.49 -2.46 0.54
N PRO A 94 -3.99 -3.12 -0.52
CA PRO A 94 -3.48 -4.49 -0.42
C PRO A 94 -2.41 -4.66 0.66
N SER A 95 -1.55 -3.66 0.88
CA SER A 95 -0.59 -3.69 1.98
C SER A 95 -1.22 -3.59 3.36
N LEU A 96 -2.29 -2.81 3.53
CA LEU A 96 -3.00 -2.65 4.80
C LEU A 96 -3.73 -3.92 5.20
N VAL A 97 -4.27 -4.67 4.24
CA VAL A 97 -4.91 -5.97 4.51
C VAL A 97 -3.94 -6.92 5.19
N PHE A 98 -2.69 -7.03 4.70
CA PHE A 98 -1.68 -7.89 5.34
C PHE A 98 -1.29 -7.42 6.74
N VAL A 99 -1.25 -6.11 6.97
CA VAL A 99 -0.93 -5.53 8.29
C VAL A 99 -2.09 -5.75 9.27
N GLN A 100 -3.32 -5.48 8.85
CA GLN A 100 -4.52 -5.67 9.67
C GLN A 100 -4.76 -7.16 10.00
N LEU A 101 -4.45 -8.08 9.08
CA LEU A 101 -4.41 -9.52 9.35
C LEU A 101 -3.41 -9.86 10.46
N GLY A 102 -2.23 -9.24 10.44
CA GLY A 102 -1.23 -9.39 11.50
C GLY A 102 -1.65 -8.81 12.86
N MET A 103 -2.53 -7.80 12.85
CA MET A 103 -3.12 -7.22 14.07
C MET A 103 -4.36 -7.97 14.59
N GLY A 104 -4.87 -8.96 13.84
CA GLY A 104 -6.06 -9.73 14.23
C GLY A 104 -7.40 -9.06 13.90
N ALA A 105 -7.42 -8.07 12.99
CA ALA A 105 -8.65 -7.42 12.60
C ALA A 105 -9.50 -8.32 11.68
N LEU A 106 -10.66 -8.75 12.16
CA LEU A 106 -11.65 -9.55 11.40
C LEU A 106 -12.03 -8.96 10.02
N PRO A 107 -12.16 -7.62 9.83
CA PRO A 107 -12.49 -7.04 8.52
C PRO A 107 -11.43 -7.30 7.44
N ALA A 108 -10.17 -7.54 7.84
CA ALA A 108 -9.06 -7.78 6.92
C ALA A 108 -9.18 -9.13 6.19
N VAL A 109 -9.81 -10.12 6.82
CA VAL A 109 -10.04 -11.43 6.20
C VAL A 109 -11.03 -11.30 5.03
N LEU A 110 -12.11 -10.54 5.22
CA LEU A 110 -13.13 -10.33 4.19
C LEU A 110 -12.59 -9.53 3.00
N THR A 111 -11.85 -8.46 3.26
CA THR A 111 -11.20 -7.67 2.20
C THR A 111 -10.12 -8.46 1.47
N GLY A 112 -9.35 -9.28 2.18
CA GLY A 112 -8.39 -10.21 1.59
C GLY A 112 -9.05 -11.21 0.64
N ILE A 113 -10.12 -11.87 1.07
CA ILE A 113 -10.88 -12.80 0.22
C ILE A 113 -11.44 -12.07 -1.01
N GLY A 114 -11.97 -10.86 -0.85
CA GLY A 114 -12.46 -10.04 -1.95
C GLY A 114 -11.39 -9.72 -2.99
N ILE A 115 -10.16 -9.40 -2.55
CA ILE A 115 -9.01 -9.18 -3.44
C ILE A 115 -8.66 -10.46 -4.19
N PHE A 116 -8.55 -11.61 -3.50
CA PHE A 116 -8.23 -12.89 -4.14
C PHE A 116 -9.31 -13.32 -5.14
N ALA A 117 -10.58 -13.19 -4.78
CA ALA A 117 -11.70 -13.50 -5.67
C ALA A 117 -11.72 -12.58 -6.89
N GLY A 118 -11.48 -11.28 -6.71
CA GLY A 118 -11.40 -10.31 -7.81
C GLY A 118 -10.25 -10.60 -8.78
N VAL A 119 -9.08 -10.98 -8.27
CA VAL A 119 -7.92 -11.37 -9.10
C VAL A 119 -8.16 -12.70 -9.83
N TRP A 120 -8.90 -13.62 -9.22
CA TRP A 120 -9.20 -14.91 -9.86
C TRP A 120 -10.26 -14.78 -10.97
N LEU A 121 -11.16 -13.80 -10.85
CA LEU A 121 -12.21 -13.54 -11.83
C LEU A 121 -11.75 -12.71 -13.04
N TYR A 122 -10.64 -11.98 -12.89
CA TYR A 122 -9.99 -11.17 -13.93
C TYR A 122 -9.04 -12.02 -14.78
#